data_AF-A0A1G3UQ31-F1
#
_entry.id   AF-A0A1G3UQ31-F1
#
_cell.length_a   1.000
_cell.length_b   1.000
_cell.length_c   1.000
_cell.angle_alpha   90.00
_cell.angle_beta   90.00
_cell.angle_gamma   90.00
#
_symmetry.space_group_name_H-M   'P 1'
#
loop_
_entity.id
_entity.type
_entity.pdbx_description
1 polymer ?
#
loop_
_entity_poly.entity_id
_entity_poly.type
_entity_poly.pdbx_seq_one_letter_code
_entity_poly.pdbx_strand_id
1 'polypeptide(L)'
;MPGSEREKSYLGLSGTGNFKIGQIKAQVLIIEVFSFYCPHCQRTASQVNELYKKIQERPDMKEKIKMIGIGVNNSIYEVDSYRKRYKVPFPLIPDENMEISKMLGVRGTPTYIGIKVNGKGTQKRFYFEEGGFQDTQQFLTEIIKLSGLK
;
A
#
# COMPACT_ATOMS: atom_id res chain seq x y z
N MET A 1 6.47 -3.23 10.84
CA MET A 1 6.75 -4.48 10.10
C MET A 1 5.44 -5.19 9.79
N PRO A 2 5.28 -5.87 8.63
CA PRO A 2 4.19 -6.81 8.43
C PRO A 2 4.22 -7.83 9.56
N GLY A 3 3.10 -7.93 10.28
CA GLY A 3 3.04 -8.63 11.56
C GLY A 3 2.83 -10.14 11.43
N SER A 4 2.36 -10.62 10.27
CA SER A 4 1.99 -12.04 10.09
C SER A 4 2.73 -12.72 8.94
N GLU A 5 2.88 -14.05 9.05
CA GLU A 5 3.45 -14.89 7.97
C GLU A 5 2.67 -14.79 6.66
N ARG A 6 1.35 -14.56 6.74
CA ARG A 6 0.50 -14.32 5.56
C ARG A 6 0.89 -13.03 4.84
N GLU A 7 1.12 -11.94 5.58
CA GLU A 7 1.55 -10.67 5.00
C GLU A 7 2.96 -10.77 4.41
N LYS A 8 3.89 -11.47 5.07
CA LYS A 8 5.23 -11.74 4.52
C LYS A 8 5.16 -12.56 3.23
N SER A 9 4.37 -13.63 3.23
CA SER A 9 4.13 -14.48 2.06
C SER A 9 3.55 -13.67 0.89
N TYR A 10 2.54 -12.82 1.16
CA TYR A 10 1.96 -11.94 0.16
C TYR A 10 2.98 -10.97 -0.46
N LEU A 11 3.89 -10.42 0.35
CA LEU A 11 4.97 -9.53 -0.09
C LEU A 11 6.20 -10.27 -0.65
N GLY A 12 6.22 -11.60 -0.56
CA GLY A 12 7.35 -12.44 -0.95
C GLY A 12 8.63 -12.21 -0.12
N LEU A 13 8.47 -11.74 1.12
CA LEU A 13 9.57 -11.47 2.05
C LEU A 13 9.91 -12.74 2.86
N SER A 14 11.19 -12.91 3.18
CA SER A 14 11.70 -14.01 4.02
C SER A 14 12.51 -13.46 5.19
N GLY A 15 12.47 -14.14 6.33
CA GLY A 15 13.26 -13.82 7.52
C GLY A 15 12.52 -13.07 8.62
N THR A 16 13.27 -12.67 9.65
CA THR A 16 12.80 -11.90 10.81
C THR A 16 13.45 -10.53 10.81
N GLY A 17 12.67 -9.46 11.02
CA GLY A 17 13.19 -8.11 11.19
C GLY A 17 12.79 -7.11 10.10
N ASN A 18 13.58 -6.04 9.98
CA ASN A 18 13.33 -4.94 9.06
C ASN A 18 13.60 -5.36 7.61
N PHE A 19 12.81 -4.84 6.68
CA PHE A 19 13.01 -5.03 5.24
C PHE A 19 12.98 -3.67 4.54
N LYS A 20 13.63 -3.60 3.39
CA LYS A 20 13.53 -2.45 2.48
C LYS A 20 12.36 -2.67 1.53
N ILE A 21 11.66 -1.60 1.20
CA ILE A 21 10.49 -1.65 0.31
C ILE A 21 10.85 -2.28 -1.06
N GLY A 22 12.04 -2.00 -1.60
CA GLY A 22 12.55 -2.63 -2.82
C GLY A 22 12.80 -4.14 -2.75
N GLN A 23 12.76 -4.78 -1.57
CA GLN A 23 12.88 -6.24 -1.40
C GLN A 23 11.54 -6.97 -1.56
N ILE A 24 10.42 -6.25 -1.64
CA ILE A 24 9.11 -6.84 -1.94
C ILE A 24 9.17 -7.48 -3.33
N LYS A 25 8.77 -8.75 -3.44
CA LYS A 25 8.70 -9.49 -4.71
C LYS A 25 7.48 -9.04 -5.50
N ALA A 26 7.67 -7.94 -6.21
CA ALA A 26 6.72 -7.35 -7.13
C ALA A 26 7.49 -6.56 -8.21
N GLN A 27 6.76 -6.02 -9.18
CA GLN A 27 7.27 -4.99 -10.10
C GLN A 27 6.76 -3.60 -9.71
N VAL A 28 5.55 -3.55 -9.15
CA VAL A 28 4.88 -2.34 -8.69
C VAL A 28 4.37 -2.54 -7.28
N LEU A 29 4.62 -1.56 -6.43
CA LEU A 29 4.03 -1.42 -5.12
C LEU A 29 3.16 -0.16 -5.10
N ILE A 30 1.90 -0.32 -4.72
CA ILE A 30 1.00 0.78 -4.40
C ILE A 30 1.01 0.94 -2.88
N ILE A 31 1.30 2.14 -2.40
CA ILE A 31 1.24 2.50 -0.98
C ILE A 31 0.07 3.45 -0.78
N GLU A 32 -0.87 3.07 0.06
CA GLU A 32 -1.85 3.99 0.65
C GLU A 32 -1.26 4.53 1.95
N VAL A 33 -1.19 5.85 2.12
CA VAL A 33 -0.93 6.47 3.42
C VAL A 33 -2.25 6.98 3.97
N PHE A 34 -2.68 6.40 5.09
CA PHE A 34 -3.98 6.64 5.72
C PHE A 34 -3.80 7.03 7.19
N SER A 35 -4.86 7.53 7.81
CA SER A 35 -4.93 7.62 9.27
C SER A 35 -6.28 7.12 9.75
N PHE A 36 -6.30 6.42 10.89
CA PHE A 36 -7.51 5.96 11.56
C PHE A 36 -8.51 7.10 11.80
N TYR A 37 -8.01 8.31 12.07
CA TYR A 37 -8.82 9.50 12.35
C TYR A 37 -9.25 10.27 11.09
N CYS A 38 -8.79 9.88 9.90
CA CYS A 38 -9.08 10.63 8.67
C CYS A 38 -10.44 10.22 8.09
N PRO A 39 -11.45 11.12 8.05
CA PRO A 39 -12.77 10.79 7.51
C PRO A 39 -12.75 10.44 6.01
N HIS A 40 -11.79 11.00 5.25
CA HIS A 40 -11.63 10.68 3.84
C HIS A 40 -11.13 9.24 3.66
N CYS A 41 -10.14 8.81 4.43
CA CYS A 41 -9.66 7.42 4.42
C CYS A 41 -10.79 6.43 4.75
N GLN A 42 -11.56 6.74 5.80
CA GLN A 42 -12.69 5.90 6.21
C GLN A 42 -13.75 5.76 5.11
N ARG A 43 -14.00 6.83 4.33
CA ARG A 43 -14.95 6.82 3.20
C ARG A 43 -14.43 6.05 1.99
N THR A 44 -13.13 6.10 1.70
CA THR A 44 -12.52 5.42 0.54
C THR A 44 -12.08 3.99 0.83
N ALA A 45 -12.09 3.53 2.09
CA ALA A 45 -11.58 2.21 2.47
C ALA A 45 -12.20 1.05 1.67
N SER A 46 -13.51 1.07 1.41
CA SER A 46 -14.18 0.04 0.58
C SER A 46 -13.68 0.04 -0.86
N GLN A 47 -13.40 1.21 -1.41
CA GLN A 47 -12.89 1.40 -2.76
C GLN A 47 -11.44 0.93 -2.89
N VAL A 48 -10.61 1.16 -1.87
CA VAL A 48 -9.23 0.63 -1.83
C VAL A 48 -9.24 -0.89 -1.70
N ASN A 49 -10.20 -1.47 -0.97
CA ASN A 49 -10.39 -2.92 -0.94
C ASN A 49 -10.82 -3.48 -2.31
N GLU A 50 -11.67 -2.75 -3.05
CA GLU A 50 -12.04 -3.11 -4.41
C GLU A 50 -10.83 -3.10 -5.35
N LEU A 51 -9.95 -2.09 -5.23
CA LEU A 51 -8.69 -2.02 -5.98
C LEU A 51 -7.84 -3.27 -5.74
N TYR A 52 -7.65 -3.63 -4.47
CA TYR A 52 -6.93 -4.84 -4.11
C TYR A 52 -7.55 -6.08 -4.75
N LYS A 53 -8.88 -6.22 -4.64
CA LYS A 53 -9.61 -7.36 -5.21
C LYS A 53 -9.42 -7.46 -6.73
N LYS A 54 -9.57 -6.35 -7.47
CA LYS A 54 -9.34 -6.32 -8.93
C LYS A 54 -7.93 -6.72 -9.32
N ILE A 55 -6.93 -6.34 -8.53
CA ILE A 55 -5.54 -6.77 -8.75
C ILE A 55 -5.41 -8.29 -8.51
N GLN A 56 -5.99 -8.82 -7.44
CA GLN A 56 -5.92 -10.24 -7.12
C GLN A 56 -6.67 -11.14 -8.11
N GLU A 57 -7.77 -10.65 -8.70
CA GLU A 57 -8.56 -11.36 -9.71
C GLU A 57 -7.86 -11.45 -11.08
N ARG A 58 -6.74 -10.73 -11.28
CA ARG A 58 -5.97 -10.70 -12.52
C ARG A 58 -4.72 -11.56 -12.39
N PRO A 59 -4.67 -12.78 -12.96
CA PRO A 59 -3.51 -13.67 -12.86
C PRO A 59 -2.23 -13.06 -13.42
N ASP A 60 -2.36 -12.20 -14.43
CA ASP A 60 -1.28 -11.46 -15.08
C ASP A 60 -0.72 -10.31 -14.22
N MET A 61 -1.42 -9.92 -13.15
CA MET A 61 -1.11 -8.75 -12.32
C MET A 61 -0.87 -9.07 -10.84
N LYS A 62 -1.56 -10.06 -10.27
CA LYS A 62 -1.55 -10.34 -8.81
C LYS A 62 -0.17 -10.55 -8.19
N GLU A 63 0.80 -11.04 -8.97
CA GLU A 63 2.20 -11.19 -8.54
C GLU A 63 3.08 -10.00 -8.93
N LYS A 64 2.66 -9.20 -9.90
CA LYS A 64 3.39 -8.01 -10.37
C LYS A 64 3.06 -6.77 -9.55
N ILE A 65 1.84 -6.65 -9.04
CA ILE A 65 1.36 -5.48 -8.30
C ILE A 65 0.98 -5.92 -6.89
N LYS A 66 1.57 -5.28 -5.88
CA LYS A 66 1.23 -5.47 -4.47
C LYS A 66 0.78 -4.16 -3.83
N MET A 67 0.02 -4.26 -2.75
CA MET A 67 -0.47 -3.11 -1.97
C MET A 67 -0.03 -3.20 -0.52
N ILE A 68 0.30 -2.05 0.07
CA ILE A 68 0.45 -1.88 1.52
C ILE A 68 -0.21 -0.58 1.97
N GLY A 69 -0.64 -0.52 3.22
CA GLY A 69 -1.08 0.72 3.86
C GLY A 69 -0.12 1.15 4.96
N ILE A 70 0.11 2.46 5.07
CA ILE A 70 0.90 3.10 6.14
C ILE A 70 -0.03 3.96 6.98
N GLY A 71 -0.21 3.58 8.26
CA GLY A 71 -1.03 4.33 9.21
C GLY A 71 -0.23 5.48 9.83
N VAL A 72 -0.31 6.68 9.26
CA VAL A 72 0.45 7.85 9.74
C VAL A 72 -0.07 8.29 11.10
N ASN A 73 0.86 8.49 12.03
CA ASN A 73 0.57 8.86 13.42
C ASN A 73 -0.41 7.87 14.07
N ASN A 74 -0.30 6.58 13.73
CA ASN A 74 -1.12 5.52 14.28
C ASN A 74 -0.23 4.44 14.89
N SER A 75 -0.59 4.04 16.10
CA SER A 75 -0.10 2.86 16.79
C SER A 75 -0.56 1.58 16.10
N ILE A 76 0.04 0.45 16.49
CA ILE A 76 -0.40 -0.87 16.00
C ILE A 76 -1.87 -1.16 16.36
N TYR A 77 -2.35 -0.71 17.52
CA TYR A 77 -3.73 -0.92 17.96
C TYR A 77 -4.74 -0.20 17.06
N GLU A 78 -4.43 1.03 16.65
CA GLU A 78 -5.28 1.83 15.76
C GLU A 78 -5.28 1.25 14.34
N VAL A 79 -4.11 0.84 13.84
CA VAL A 79 -3.99 0.15 12.55
C VAL A 79 -4.79 -1.16 12.55
N ASP A 80 -4.70 -1.95 13.61
CA ASP A 80 -5.47 -3.20 13.74
C ASP A 80 -6.97 -2.94 13.84
N SER A 81 -7.37 -1.85 14.52
CA SER A 81 -8.76 -1.42 14.60
C SER A 81 -9.29 -0.99 13.23
N TYR A 82 -8.49 -0.24 12.47
CA TYR A 82 -8.81 0.13 11.08
C TYR A 82 -8.97 -1.12 10.21
N ARG A 83 -8.00 -2.05 10.26
CA ARG A 83 -8.03 -3.32 9.51
C ARG A 83 -9.32 -4.08 9.78
N LYS A 84 -9.69 -4.27 11.05
CA LYS A 84 -10.89 -5.02 11.46
C LYS A 84 -12.18 -4.30 11.03
N ARG A 85 -12.26 -2.99 11.28
CA ARG A 85 -13.45 -2.17 10.99
C ARG A 85 -13.77 -2.13 9.49
N TYR A 86 -12.75 -1.91 8.66
CA TYR A 86 -12.92 -1.76 7.21
C TYR A 86 -12.58 -3.03 6.42
N LYS A 87 -12.28 -4.14 7.12
CA LYS A 87 -11.96 -5.45 6.53
C LYS A 87 -10.85 -5.37 5.47
N VAL A 88 -9.80 -4.61 5.78
CA VAL A 88 -8.71 -4.34 4.84
C VAL A 88 -7.95 -5.64 4.53
N PRO A 89 -7.87 -6.07 3.26
CA PRO A 89 -7.37 -7.40 2.88
C PRO A 89 -5.87 -7.44 2.59
N PHE A 90 -5.16 -6.33 2.75
CA PHE A 90 -3.72 -6.20 2.48
C PHE A 90 -2.95 -5.74 3.72
N PRO A 91 -1.61 -5.88 3.74
CA PRO A 91 -0.80 -5.52 4.90
C PRO A 91 -0.90 -4.03 5.26
N LEU A 92 -1.11 -3.75 6.55
CA LEU A 92 -1.07 -2.39 7.11
C LEU A 92 0.09 -2.28 8.10
N ILE A 93 0.82 -1.17 8.04
CA ILE A 93 2.02 -0.93 8.85
C ILE A 93 1.82 0.36 9.65
N PRO A 94 2.01 0.35 10.98
CA PRO A 94 1.95 1.56 11.79
C PRO A 94 3.15 2.47 11.50
N ASP A 95 2.90 3.77 11.49
CA ASP A 95 3.91 4.84 11.38
C ASP A 95 3.66 5.88 12.49
N GLU A 96 3.76 5.40 13.74
CA GLU A 96 3.42 6.14 14.96
C GLU A 96 4.24 7.43 15.10
N ASN A 97 5.54 7.38 14.83
CA ASN A 97 6.44 8.54 14.91
C ASN A 97 6.49 9.38 13.62
N MET A 98 5.68 9.02 12.63
CA MET A 98 5.62 9.64 11.30
C MET A 98 6.96 9.59 10.52
N GLU A 99 7.84 8.65 10.84
CA GLU A 99 9.15 8.55 10.19
C GLU A 99 8.99 8.16 8.71
N ILE A 100 8.10 7.21 8.42
CA ILE A 100 7.88 6.69 7.07
C ILE A 100 7.18 7.76 6.22
N SER A 101 6.11 8.36 6.71
CA SER A 101 5.36 9.42 6.03
C SER A 101 6.21 10.66 5.75
N LYS A 102 7.06 11.10 6.70
CA LYS A 102 8.04 12.18 6.48
C LYS A 102 9.04 11.83 5.38
N MET A 103 9.61 10.62 5.39
CA MET A 103 10.52 10.16 4.34
C MET A 103 9.85 10.09 2.96
N LEU A 104 8.56 9.77 2.92
CA LEU A 104 7.77 9.73 1.69
C LEU A 104 7.33 11.12 1.20
N GLY A 105 7.46 12.16 2.04
CA GLY A 105 7.04 13.53 1.73
C GLY A 105 5.53 13.76 1.82
N VAL A 106 4.82 12.94 2.59
CA VAL A 106 3.36 12.99 2.70
C VAL A 106 2.93 14.13 3.62
N ARG A 107 1.97 14.94 3.18
CA ARG A 107 1.42 16.07 3.96
C ARG A 107 -0.06 15.88 4.29
N GLY A 108 -0.79 15.16 3.44
CA GLY A 108 -2.20 14.84 3.65
C GLY A 108 -2.52 13.34 3.62
N THR A 109 -3.72 12.97 4.09
CA THR A 109 -4.28 11.62 3.91
C THR A 109 -5.70 11.67 3.35
N PRO A 110 -6.11 10.70 2.51
CA PRO A 110 -5.27 9.64 1.97
C PRO A 110 -4.24 10.20 0.97
N THR A 111 -3.11 9.51 0.84
CA THR A 111 -2.12 9.75 -0.22
C THR A 111 -1.77 8.43 -0.87
N TYR A 112 -1.73 8.37 -2.20
CA TYR A 112 -1.39 7.18 -2.96
C TYR A 112 -0.04 7.35 -3.64
N ILE A 113 0.82 6.35 -3.49
CA ILE A 113 2.18 6.37 -4.01
C ILE A 113 2.44 5.10 -4.82
N GLY A 114 2.92 5.26 -6.05
CA GLY A 114 3.35 4.16 -6.91
C GLY A 114 4.86 4.06 -6.94
N ILE A 115 5.40 2.89 -6.58
CA ILE A 115 6.82 2.60 -6.57
C ILE A 115 7.11 1.41 -7.47
N LYS A 116 8.06 1.54 -8.39
CA LYS A 116 8.65 0.39 -9.09
C LYS A 116 9.62 -0.29 -8.13
N VAL A 117 9.48 -1.60 -7.96
CA VAL A 117 10.36 -2.45 -7.16
C VAL A 117 10.82 -3.64 -7.99
N ASN A 118 11.87 -4.34 -7.54
CA ASN A 118 12.40 -5.50 -8.28
C ASN A 118 12.69 -6.73 -7.39
N GLY A 119 12.30 -6.70 -6.11
CA GLY A 119 12.60 -7.74 -5.13
C GLY A 119 14.08 -7.85 -4.74
N LYS A 120 14.97 -7.04 -5.31
CA LYS A 120 16.42 -7.02 -5.07
C LYS A 120 16.89 -5.76 -4.33
N GLY A 121 15.96 -4.88 -3.95
CA GLY A 121 16.23 -3.66 -3.19
C GLY A 121 16.20 -2.36 -3.99
N THR A 122 16.09 -2.41 -5.33
CA THR A 122 15.93 -1.20 -6.14
C THR A 122 14.49 -0.69 -6.04
N GLN A 123 14.34 0.62 -5.88
CA GLN A 123 13.04 1.28 -5.81
C GLN A 123 13.04 2.62 -6.53
N LYS A 124 11.97 2.95 -7.25
CA LYS A 124 11.78 4.25 -7.90
C LYS A 124 10.31 4.67 -7.86
N ARG A 125 10.03 5.82 -7.25
CA ARG A 125 8.69 6.41 -7.27
C ARG A 125 8.34 6.89 -8.67
N PHE A 126 7.14 6.58 -9.15
CA PHE A 126 6.61 7.02 -10.43
C PHE A 126 5.24 7.70 -10.32
N TYR A 127 4.58 7.59 -9.17
CA TYR A 127 3.27 8.18 -8.90
C TYR A 127 3.22 8.69 -7.46
N PHE A 128 2.57 9.84 -7.27
CA PHE A 128 2.33 10.47 -5.98
C PHE A 128 1.13 11.40 -6.13
N GLU A 129 0.04 11.11 -5.43
CA GLU A 129 -1.17 11.94 -5.45
C GLU A 129 -1.80 11.98 -4.05
N GLU A 130 -2.10 13.18 -3.58
CA GLU A 130 -2.84 13.40 -2.33
C GLU A 130 -4.33 13.45 -2.65
N GLY A 131 -5.15 12.87 -1.77
CA GLY A 131 -6.60 12.75 -1.96
C GLY A 131 -7.02 11.35 -2.41
N GLY A 132 -8.34 11.14 -2.46
CA GLY A 132 -8.95 9.90 -2.93
C GLY A 132 -9.00 9.84 -4.46
N PHE A 133 -9.00 8.63 -5.04
CA PHE A 133 -9.36 8.42 -6.44
C PHE A 133 -10.87 8.16 -6.57
N GLN A 134 -11.49 8.55 -7.69
CA GLN A 134 -12.95 8.39 -7.88
C GLN A 134 -13.33 7.04 -8.51
N ASP A 135 -12.49 6.51 -9.41
CA ASP A 135 -12.76 5.26 -10.11
C ASP A 135 -11.58 4.30 -9.99
N THR A 136 -11.87 3.13 -9.43
CA THR A 136 -10.88 2.07 -9.17
C THR A 136 -10.22 1.55 -10.45
N GLN A 137 -10.98 1.45 -11.54
CA GLN A 137 -10.48 0.92 -12.81
C GLN A 137 -9.57 1.92 -13.52
N GLN A 138 -9.95 3.19 -13.51
CA GLN A 138 -9.14 4.28 -14.07
C GLN A 138 -7.83 4.41 -13.30
N PHE A 139 -7.87 4.42 -11.97
CA PHE A 139 -6.68 4.45 -11.13
C PHE A 139 -5.73 3.27 -11.44
N LEU A 140 -6.25 2.03 -11.49
CA LEU A 140 -5.42 0.87 -11.81
C LEU A 140 -4.81 0.97 -13.23
N THR A 141 -5.59 1.45 -14.20
CA THR A 141 -5.12 1.64 -15.59
C THR A 141 -4.00 2.67 -15.66
N GLU A 142 -4.13 3.77 -14.92
CA GLU A 142 -3.09 4.79 -14.80
C GLU A 142 -1.82 4.24 -14.16
N ILE A 143 -1.94 3.50 -13.05
CA ILE A 143 -0.79 2.86 -12.38
C ILE A 143 -0.05 1.91 -13.34
N ILE A 144 -0.77 1.09 -14.11
CA ILE A 144 -0.18 0.18 -15.09
C ILE A 144 0.56 0.98 -16.17
N LYS A 145 -0.08 2.02 -16.71
CA LYS A 145 0.50 2.88 -17.76
C LYS A 145 1.78 3.58 -17.29
N LEU A 146 1.72 4.27 -16.15
CA LEU A 146 2.85 5.06 -15.62
C LEU A 146 3.99 4.18 -15.11
N SER A 147 3.66 2.98 -14.59
CA SER A 147 4.68 2.01 -14.19
C SER A 147 5.38 1.36 -15.40
N GLY A 148 4.82 1.46 -16.60
CA GLY A 148 5.33 0.77 -17.79
C GLY A 148 5.27 -0.76 -17.67
N LEU A 149 4.39 -1.27 -16.80
CA LEU A 149 4.15 -2.69 -16.64
C LEU A 149 3.48 -3.22 -17.92
N LYS A 150 4.06 -4.29 -18.49
CA LYS A 150 3.51 -5.00 -19.64
C LYS A 150 2.80 -6.28 -19.21
#